data_AF-A0A7C7TFX7-F1
#
_entry.id   AF-A0A7C7TFX7-F1
#
_cell.length_a   1.000
_cell.length_b   1.000
_cell.length_c   1.000
_cell.angle_alpha   90.00
_cell.angle_beta   90.00
_cell.angle_gamma   90.00
#
_symmetry.space_group_name_H-M   'P 1'
#
loop_
_entity.id
_entity.type
_entity.pdbx_description
1 polymer ?
#
loop_
_entity_poly.entity_id
_entity_poly.type
_entity_poly.pdbx_seq_one_letter_code
_entity_poly.pdbx_strand_id
1 'polypeptide(L)'
;MIKNQRKLYDIIVLEDSSQAVFGGGQKVTVSVCKMLSKFHAILMVDYVRDSEFQKRISSLTKKSIFLKKEAINPFNAILNIFRIYSFSKKNEQVLFYCTTNRGLFYGWIFSFLGRKYIYHAHLARYKCIVKFLSGKSEKIICVSEYVKDFIGSDKCVVVNNPHSFMQ
;
A
#
# COMPACT_ATOMS: atom_id res chain seq x y z
N MET A 1 5.09 -12.11 34.61
CA MET A 1 5.50 -10.85 33.94
C MET A 1 5.87 -11.16 32.50
N ILE A 2 4.89 -11.16 31.59
CA ILE A 2 5.06 -11.61 30.20
C ILE A 2 5.68 -10.45 29.39
N LYS A 3 6.93 -10.61 29.00
CA LYS A 3 7.65 -9.64 28.14
C LYS A 3 6.91 -9.50 26.80
N ASN A 4 6.46 -8.26 26.54
CA ASN A 4 6.09 -7.68 25.25
C ASN A 4 6.42 -8.55 24.02
N GLN A 5 5.44 -9.29 23.50
CA GLN A 5 5.46 -9.71 22.11
C GLN A 5 5.46 -8.44 21.25
N ARG A 6 6.64 -8.01 20.78
CA ARG A 6 6.76 -6.94 19.79
C ARG A 6 5.91 -7.36 18.59
N LYS A 7 4.80 -6.67 18.34
CA LYS A 7 3.92 -6.90 17.17
C LYS A 7 4.77 -6.81 15.89
N LEU A 8 5.15 -7.97 15.37
CA LEU A 8 5.72 -8.15 14.03
C LEU A 8 4.57 -7.93 13.04
N TYR A 9 4.84 -7.17 11.98
CA TYR A 9 3.90 -6.97 10.89
C TYR A 9 4.39 -7.79 9.71
N ASP A 10 3.47 -8.52 9.10
CA ASP A 10 3.76 -9.32 7.91
C ASP A 10 3.52 -8.50 6.66
N ILE A 11 2.59 -7.54 6.73
CA ILE A 11 2.20 -6.69 5.61
C ILE A 11 2.15 -5.23 6.06
N ILE A 12 2.80 -4.35 5.27
CA ILE A 12 2.70 -2.90 5.40
C ILE A 12 1.91 -2.38 4.21
N VAL A 13 0.70 -1.90 4.46
CA VAL A 13 -0.15 -1.28 3.44
C VAL A 13 0.19 0.21 3.36
N LEU A 14 0.57 0.68 2.16
CA LEU A 14 0.95 2.07 1.90
C LEU A 14 -0.12 2.74 1.03
N GLU A 15 -0.89 3.64 1.62
CA GLU A 15 -1.99 4.39 0.99
C GLU A 15 -1.73 5.89 1.01
N ASP A 16 -2.41 6.62 0.11
CA ASP A 16 -2.53 8.08 0.20
C ASP A 16 -4.00 8.47 0.08
N SER A 17 -4.70 8.43 1.21
CA SER A 17 -6.12 8.78 1.28
C SER A 17 -6.39 10.27 1.04
N SER A 18 -5.37 11.12 0.83
CA SER A 18 -5.59 12.52 0.43
C SER A 18 -6.06 12.67 -1.01
N GLN A 19 -5.95 11.62 -1.81
CA GLN A 19 -6.30 11.62 -3.24
C GLN A 19 -7.78 11.33 -3.51
N ALA A 20 -8.53 10.81 -2.53
CA ALA A 20 -9.94 10.44 -2.69
C ALA A 20 -10.66 10.38 -1.34
N VAL A 21 -11.96 10.69 -1.32
CA VAL A 21 -12.80 10.58 -0.11
C VAL A 21 -12.95 9.11 0.31
N PHE A 22 -13.55 8.29 -0.55
CA PHE A 22 -13.59 6.82 -0.45
C PHE A 22 -13.94 6.19 -1.81
N GLY A 23 -12.93 6.09 -2.68
CA GLY A 23 -13.10 5.67 -4.08
C GLY A 23 -13.21 4.16 -4.28
N GLY A 24 -13.46 3.74 -5.54
CA GLY A 24 -13.53 2.33 -5.93
C GLY A 24 -12.26 1.53 -5.58
N GLY A 25 -11.08 2.08 -5.88
CA GLY A 25 -9.80 1.42 -5.54
C GLY A 25 -9.61 1.20 -4.04
N GLN A 26 -10.01 2.17 -3.22
CA GLN A 26 -9.99 2.07 -1.76
C GLN A 26 -10.96 0.98 -1.24
N LYS A 27 -12.14 0.80 -1.87
CA LYS A 27 -13.06 -0.32 -1.54
C LYS A 27 -12.42 -1.69 -1.79
N VAL A 28 -11.70 -1.82 -2.91
CA VAL A 28 -10.95 -3.06 -3.22
C VAL A 28 -9.83 -3.27 -2.20
N THR A 29 -9.07 -2.22 -1.87
CA THR A 29 -8.03 -2.29 -0.83
C THR A 29 -8.59 -2.75 0.52
N VAL A 30 -9.72 -2.20 0.97
CA VAL A 30 -10.36 -2.64 2.23
C VAL A 30 -10.75 -4.12 2.16
N SER A 31 -11.30 -4.57 1.03
CA SER A 31 -11.71 -5.97 0.84
C SER A 31 -10.51 -6.91 0.89
N VAL A 32 -9.40 -6.56 0.22
CA VAL A 32 -8.14 -7.30 0.26
C VAL A 32 -7.58 -7.33 1.69
N CYS A 33 -7.51 -6.19 2.37
CA CYS A 33 -7.04 -6.11 3.76
C CYS A 33 -7.90 -6.94 4.71
N LYS A 34 -9.22 -7.03 4.49
CA LYS A 34 -10.13 -7.87 5.29
C LYS A 34 -9.84 -9.36 5.13
N MET A 35 -9.40 -9.79 3.95
CA MET A 35 -8.99 -11.18 3.73
C MET A 35 -7.62 -11.44 4.36
N LEU A 36 -6.67 -10.55 4.13
CA LEU A 36 -5.29 -10.70 4.61
C LEU A 36 -5.20 -10.61 6.14
N SER A 37 -6.01 -9.77 6.79
CA SER A 37 -5.97 -9.59 8.25
C SER A 37 -6.34 -10.85 9.05
N LYS A 38 -6.99 -11.84 8.41
CA LYS A 38 -7.28 -13.14 9.02
C LYS A 38 -6.03 -13.98 9.25
N PHE A 39 -4.99 -13.76 8.46
CA PHE A 39 -3.77 -14.59 8.44
C PHE A 39 -2.51 -13.80 8.77
N HIS A 40 -2.56 -12.47 8.61
CA HIS A 40 -1.39 -11.61 8.65
C HIS A 40 -1.61 -10.39 9.54
N ALA A 41 -0.56 -10.00 10.25
CA ALA A 41 -0.52 -8.75 11.00
C ALA A 41 -0.27 -7.57 10.06
N ILE A 42 -1.29 -6.72 9.89
CA ILE A 42 -1.23 -5.56 8.99
C ILE A 42 -0.88 -4.27 9.74
N LEU A 43 0.12 -3.53 9.22
CA LEU A 43 0.38 -2.13 9.53
C LEU A 43 -0.21 -1.26 8.43
N MET A 44 -1.06 -0.30 8.81
CA MET A 44 -1.52 0.73 7.88
C MET A 44 -0.56 1.92 7.89
N VAL A 45 -0.20 2.41 6.72
CA VAL A 45 0.55 3.67 6.53
C VAL A 45 -0.25 4.55 5.59
N ASP A 46 -0.59 5.75 6.04
CA ASP A 46 -1.38 6.71 5.26
C ASP A 46 -0.83 8.14 5.46
N TYR A 47 -1.24 9.09 4.64
CA TYR A 47 -0.97 10.52 4.82
C TYR A 47 -2.09 11.25 5.56
N VAL A 48 -3.30 10.70 5.61
CA VAL A 48 -4.48 11.37 6.18
C VAL A 48 -4.99 10.63 7.41
N ARG A 49 -5.22 11.37 8.50
CA ARG A 49 -5.92 10.88 9.69
C ARG A 49 -7.42 11.03 9.51
N ASP A 50 -8.18 10.11 10.11
CA ASP A 50 -9.65 10.17 10.19
C ASP A 50 -10.37 10.24 8.83
N SER A 51 -9.70 9.81 7.75
CA SER A 51 -10.34 9.64 6.44
C SER A 51 -11.39 8.54 6.50
N GLU A 52 -12.36 8.58 5.60
CA GLU A 52 -13.38 7.53 5.50
C GLU A 52 -12.75 6.15 5.24
N PHE A 53 -11.68 6.12 4.45
CA PHE A 53 -10.85 4.92 4.29
C PHE A 53 -10.23 4.45 5.61
N GLN A 54 -9.62 5.36 6.39
CA GLN A 54 -9.00 5.01 7.67
C GLN A 54 -10.02 4.44 8.64
N LYS A 55 -11.21 5.04 8.74
CA LYS A 55 -12.28 4.57 9.63
C LYS A 55 -12.63 3.12 9.32
N ARG A 56 -12.72 2.77 8.03
CA ARG A 56 -13.06 1.41 7.57
C ARG A 56 -11.95 0.39 7.76
N ILE A 57 -10.69 0.80 7.60
CA ILE A 57 -9.55 -0.13 7.72
C ILE A 57 -9.04 -0.27 9.15
N SER A 58 -9.39 0.66 10.04
CA SER A 58 -8.92 0.70 11.43
C SER A 58 -9.17 -0.60 12.20
N SER A 59 -10.33 -1.23 12.00
CA SER A 59 -10.70 -2.51 12.63
C SER A 59 -9.94 -3.72 12.09
N LEU A 60 -9.32 -3.59 10.91
CA LEU A 60 -8.59 -4.66 10.21
C LEU A 60 -7.08 -4.61 10.49
N THR A 61 -6.58 -3.55 11.12
CA THR A 61 -5.14 -3.33 11.30
C THR A 61 -4.79 -3.23 12.77
N LYS A 62 -3.58 -3.69 13.13
CA LYS A 62 -3.12 -3.60 14.53
C LYS A 62 -2.72 -2.18 14.90
N LYS A 63 -2.39 -1.36 13.90
CA LYS A 63 -1.92 0.03 14.05
C LYS A 63 -1.99 0.76 12.71
N SER A 64 -2.22 2.07 12.78
CA SER A 64 -1.96 3.00 11.69
C SER A 64 -0.81 3.94 12.05
N ILE A 65 0.04 4.26 11.08
CA ILE A 65 0.99 5.36 11.17
C ILE A 65 0.71 6.37 10.06
N PHE A 66 0.97 7.64 10.35
CA PHE A 66 0.68 8.74 9.44
C PHE A 66 1.97 9.42 9.01
N LEU A 67 2.12 9.60 7.69
CA LEU A 67 3.25 10.26 7.05
C LEU A 67 2.99 11.76 6.93
N LYS A 68 4.08 12.53 6.89
CA LYS A 68 4.00 13.98 6.69
C LYS A 68 4.09 14.29 5.20
N LYS A 69 3.28 15.22 4.69
CA LYS A 69 3.34 15.63 3.27
C LYS A 69 4.67 16.30 2.94
N GLU A 70 5.32 15.82 1.89
CA GLU A 70 6.62 16.31 1.42
C GLU A 70 6.53 17.72 0.84
N ALA A 71 5.37 18.09 0.29
CA ALA A 71 5.10 19.44 -0.22
C ALA A 71 5.19 20.54 0.86
N ILE A 72 5.02 20.18 2.15
CA ILE A 72 5.14 21.12 3.28
C ILE A 72 6.62 21.29 3.66
N ASN A 73 7.38 20.20 3.62
CA ASN A 73 8.81 20.22 3.94
C ASN A 73 9.48 19.00 3.26
N PRO A 74 10.48 19.20 2.37
CA PRO A 74 11.15 18.10 1.67
C PRO A 74 11.86 17.12 2.61
N PHE A 75 12.32 17.56 3.79
CA PHE A 75 12.90 16.69 4.82
C PHE A 75 11.88 15.66 5.35
N ASN A 76 10.58 15.88 5.18
CA ASN A 76 9.56 14.90 5.53
C ASN A 76 9.75 13.59 4.76
N ALA A 77 10.28 13.61 3.53
CA ALA A 77 10.53 12.38 2.77
C ALA A 77 11.49 11.46 3.53
N ILE A 78 12.60 12.01 4.03
CA ILE A 78 13.61 11.29 4.82
C ILE A 78 13.00 10.77 6.12
N LEU A 79 12.25 11.63 6.84
CA LEU A 79 11.56 11.23 8.07
C LEU A 79 10.53 10.12 7.84
N ASN A 80 9.79 10.18 6.74
CA ASN A 80 8.82 9.16 6.36
C ASN A 80 9.51 7.82 6.09
N ILE A 81 10.64 7.83 5.36
CA ILE A 81 11.46 6.64 5.13
C ILE A 81 11.92 6.03 6.46
N PHE A 82 12.53 6.82 7.34
CA PHE A 82 12.97 6.34 8.66
C PHE A 82 11.81 5.77 9.49
N ARG A 83 10.64 6.43 9.44
CA ARG A 83 9.45 6.00 10.14
C ARG A 83 8.98 4.64 9.64
N ILE A 84 8.81 4.46 8.34
CA ILE A 84 8.42 3.18 7.72
C ILE A 84 9.48 2.12 8.02
N TYR A 85 10.77 2.46 7.86
CA TYR A 85 11.89 1.55 8.11
C TYR A 85 11.86 1.00 9.53
N SER A 86 11.61 1.84 10.53
CA SER A 86 11.57 1.44 11.96
C SER A 86 10.56 0.33 12.28
N PHE A 87 9.50 0.20 11.48
CA PHE A 87 8.51 -0.88 11.58
C PHE A 87 8.91 -2.08 10.72
N SER A 88 9.37 -1.85 9.49
CA SER A 88 9.78 -2.93 8.56
C SER A 88 11.01 -3.71 9.05
N LYS A 89 11.97 -3.07 9.73
CA LYS A 89 13.20 -3.72 10.20
C LYS A 89 12.96 -4.81 11.25
N LYS A 90 11.76 -4.85 11.83
CA LYS A 90 11.40 -5.85 12.84
C LYS A 90 11.13 -7.22 12.22
N ASN A 91 10.70 -7.27 10.97
CA ASN A 91 10.41 -8.50 10.24
C ASN A 91 11.09 -8.43 8.86
N GLU A 92 12.11 -9.25 8.63
CA GLU A 92 12.85 -9.27 7.36
C GLU A 92 11.96 -9.64 6.16
N GLN A 93 10.95 -10.48 6.38
CA GLN A 93 10.04 -11.01 5.35
C GLN A 93 8.81 -10.13 5.10
N VAL A 94 8.77 -8.92 5.68
CA VAL A 94 7.62 -8.02 5.53
C VAL A 94 7.36 -7.68 4.06
N LEU A 95 6.10 -7.81 3.66
CA LEU A 95 5.62 -7.46 2.33
C LEU A 95 5.04 -6.04 2.32
N PHE A 96 5.45 -5.22 1.37
CA PHE A 96 4.81 -3.93 1.14
C PHE A 96 3.65 -4.06 0.15
N TYR A 97 2.47 -3.60 0.53
CA TYR A 97 1.29 -3.55 -0.32
C TYR A 97 0.99 -2.10 -0.69
N CYS A 98 1.41 -1.70 -1.88
CA CYS A 98 1.41 -0.32 -2.34
C CYS A 98 0.14 -0.01 -3.13
N THR A 99 -0.73 0.87 -2.64
CA THR A 99 -2.05 1.14 -3.30
C THR A 99 -2.10 2.46 -4.06
N THR A 100 -1.04 3.27 -3.98
CA THR A 100 -0.91 4.54 -4.69
C THR A 100 0.48 4.70 -5.28
N ASN A 101 0.66 5.71 -6.14
CA ASN A 101 1.97 6.02 -6.72
C ASN A 101 3.01 6.44 -5.65
N ARG A 102 2.57 7.11 -4.58
CA ARG A 102 3.44 7.42 -3.43
C ARG A 102 3.80 6.15 -2.66
N GLY A 103 2.83 5.27 -2.43
CA GLY A 103 3.10 3.96 -1.83
C GLY A 103 4.07 3.14 -2.69
N LEU A 104 3.90 3.15 -4.00
CA LEU A 104 4.77 2.48 -4.97
C LEU A 104 6.21 2.98 -4.90
N PHE A 105 6.40 4.30 -4.78
CA PHE A 105 7.72 4.89 -4.61
C PHE A 105 8.45 4.37 -3.36
N TYR A 106 7.75 4.29 -2.22
CA TYR A 106 8.34 3.70 -1.02
C TYR A 106 8.63 2.20 -1.19
N GLY A 107 7.71 1.43 -1.78
CA GLY A 107 7.95 0.01 -2.08
C GLY A 107 9.22 -0.19 -2.92
N TRP A 108 9.40 0.65 -3.94
CA TRP A 108 10.61 0.67 -4.77
C TRP A 108 11.87 1.02 -3.96
N ILE A 109 11.84 2.02 -3.07
CA ILE A 109 12.98 2.32 -2.18
C ILE A 109 13.33 1.12 -1.31
N PHE A 110 12.34 0.52 -0.66
CA PHE A 110 12.56 -0.61 0.25
C PHE A 110 13.00 -1.88 -0.49
N SER A 111 12.75 -1.98 -1.80
CA SER A 111 13.29 -3.09 -2.62
C SER A 111 14.82 -3.13 -2.65
N PHE A 112 15.50 -1.98 -2.55
CA PHE A 112 16.96 -1.94 -2.44
C PHE A 112 17.48 -2.48 -1.10
N LEU A 113 16.61 -2.59 -0.09
CA LEU A 113 16.89 -3.21 1.20
C LEU A 113 16.41 -4.68 1.25
N GLY A 114 16.22 -5.31 0.09
CA GLY A 114 15.77 -6.70 -0.04
C GLY A 114 14.28 -6.92 0.27
N ARG A 115 13.47 -5.87 0.36
CA ARG A 115 12.05 -5.99 0.69
C ARG A 115 11.19 -6.22 -0.54
N LYS A 116 10.26 -7.16 -0.43
CA LYS A 116 9.29 -7.45 -1.48
C LYS A 116 8.13 -6.47 -1.44
N TYR A 117 7.56 -6.17 -2.59
CA TYR A 117 6.36 -5.35 -2.68
C TYR A 117 5.45 -5.76 -3.83
N ILE A 118 4.15 -5.58 -3.60
CA ILE A 118 3.09 -5.70 -4.59
C ILE A 118 2.52 -4.32 -4.84
N TYR A 119 2.29 -3.99 -6.11
CA TYR A 119 1.62 -2.75 -6.50
C TYR A 119 0.17 -3.01 -6.85
N HIS A 120 -0.76 -2.36 -6.15
CA HIS A 120 -2.19 -2.38 -6.42
C HIS A 120 -2.56 -1.10 -7.16
N ALA A 121 -2.66 -1.20 -8.48
CA ALA A 121 -2.90 -0.09 -9.38
C ALA A 121 -4.39 0.22 -9.49
N HIS A 122 -4.77 1.44 -9.08
CA HIS A 122 -6.15 1.94 -9.17
C HIS A 122 -6.37 2.93 -10.33
N LEU A 123 -5.32 3.64 -10.74
CA LEU A 123 -5.40 4.76 -11.67
C LEU A 123 -4.35 4.61 -12.78
N ALA A 124 -4.80 4.85 -14.02
CA ALA A 124 -3.94 4.95 -15.19
C ALA A 124 -3.31 6.35 -15.29
N ARG A 125 -2.27 6.62 -14.49
CA ARG A 125 -1.53 7.90 -14.52
C ARG A 125 -0.01 7.68 -14.47
N TYR A 126 0.74 8.59 -15.09
CA TYR A 126 2.21 8.59 -15.11
C TYR A 126 2.83 7.28 -15.60
N LYS A 127 2.40 6.79 -16.77
CA LYS A 127 2.76 5.47 -17.32
C LYS A 127 4.24 5.12 -17.19
N CYS A 128 5.15 6.01 -17.61
CA CYS A 128 6.59 5.76 -17.59
C CYS A 128 7.12 5.56 -16.16
N ILE A 129 6.72 6.44 -15.23
CA ILE A 129 7.15 6.37 -13.83
C ILE A 129 6.57 5.12 -13.17
N VAL A 130 5.28 4.85 -13.36
CA VAL A 130 4.64 3.66 -12.79
C VAL A 130 5.27 2.38 -13.34
N LYS A 131 5.53 2.30 -14.65
CA LYS A 131 6.19 1.13 -15.26
C LYS A 131 7.60 0.92 -14.73
N PHE A 132 8.39 1.99 -14.62
CA PHE A 132 9.73 1.93 -14.03
C PHE A 132 9.70 1.46 -12.57
N LEU A 133 8.87 2.09 -11.73
CA LEU A 133 8.79 1.76 -10.31
C LEU A 133 8.16 0.40 -10.06
N SER A 134 7.19 -0.04 -10.86
CA SER A 134 6.55 -1.35 -10.70
C SER A 134 7.37 -2.50 -11.29
N GLY A 135 8.39 -2.23 -12.11
CA GLY A 135 9.24 -3.26 -12.70
C GLY A 135 9.94 -4.16 -11.68
N LYS A 136 10.27 -3.65 -10.48
CA LYS A 136 10.84 -4.43 -9.38
C LYS A 136 9.80 -5.07 -8.45
N SER A 137 8.50 -4.86 -8.68
CA SER A 137 7.46 -5.49 -7.86
C SER A 137 7.40 -6.99 -8.12
N GLU A 138 6.91 -7.75 -7.14
CA GLU A 138 6.65 -9.19 -7.30
C GLU A 138 5.46 -9.41 -8.26
N LYS A 139 4.40 -8.61 -8.05
CA LYS A 139 3.16 -8.62 -8.84
C LYS A 139 2.53 -7.24 -8.87
N ILE A 140 1.75 -7.01 -9.93
CA ILE A 140 0.94 -5.81 -10.11
C ILE A 140 -0.53 -6.25 -10.13
N ILE A 141 -1.33 -5.79 -9.17
CA ILE A 141 -2.76 -6.03 -9.14
C ILE A 141 -3.46 -4.85 -9.79
N CYS A 142 -4.16 -5.09 -10.88
CA CYS A 142 -4.92 -4.07 -11.62
C CYS A 142 -6.40 -4.21 -11.29
N VAL A 143 -7.08 -3.10 -11.01
CA VAL A 143 -8.53 -3.12 -10.70
C VAL A 143 -9.43 -3.29 -11.93
N SER A 144 -8.87 -3.24 -13.13
CA SER A 144 -9.55 -3.47 -14.41
C SER A 144 -8.57 -3.82 -15.51
N GLU A 145 -9.07 -4.38 -16.62
CA GLU A 145 -8.29 -4.63 -17.84
C GLU A 145 -7.70 -3.33 -18.40
N TYR A 146 -8.46 -2.22 -18.38
CA TYR A 146 -7.96 -0.90 -18.81
C TYR A 146 -6.68 -0.48 -18.07
N VAL A 147 -6.61 -0.72 -16.75
CA VAL A 147 -5.40 -0.39 -15.96
C VAL A 147 -4.25 -1.33 -16.29
N LYS A 148 -4.53 -2.61 -16.56
CA LYS A 148 -3.52 -3.58 -17.00
C LYS A 148 -2.94 -3.20 -18.37
N ASP A 149 -3.77 -2.87 -19.34
CA ASP A 149 -3.32 -2.44 -20.67
C ASP A 149 -2.52 -1.15 -20.61
N PHE A 150 -2.93 -0.23 -19.73
CA PHE A 150 -2.19 1.00 -19.48
C PHE A 150 -0.77 0.72 -18.95
N ILE A 151 -0.62 -0.18 -17.98
CA ILE A 151 0.68 -0.55 -17.41
C ILE A 151 1.52 -1.35 -18.41
N GLY A 152 0.91 -2.34 -19.07
CA GLY A 152 1.55 -3.18 -20.07
C GLY A 152 2.73 -3.98 -19.52
N SER A 153 2.50 -4.73 -18.44
CA SER A 153 3.48 -5.66 -17.84
C SER A 153 2.87 -7.06 -17.70
N ASP A 154 3.72 -8.06 -17.93
CA ASP A 154 3.49 -9.49 -17.67
C ASP A 154 3.22 -9.83 -16.19
N LYS A 155 3.63 -8.95 -15.27
CA LYS A 155 3.38 -9.09 -13.82
C LYS A 155 1.96 -8.70 -13.42
N CYS A 156 1.15 -8.19 -14.35
CA CYS A 156 -0.20 -7.75 -14.10
C CYS A 156 -1.18 -8.92 -13.91
N VAL A 157 -1.97 -8.84 -12.84
CA VAL A 157 -3.13 -9.68 -12.57
C VAL A 157 -4.32 -8.78 -12.38
N VAL A 158 -5.44 -9.08 -13.04
CA VAL A 158 -6.66 -8.27 -12.90
C VAL A 158 -7.51 -8.82 -11.76
N VAL A 159 -7.87 -7.94 -10.84
CA VAL A 159 -8.83 -8.20 -9.76
C VAL A 159 -9.90 -7.14 -9.87
N ASN A 160 -11.00 -7.49 -10.53
CA ASN A 160 -12.12 -6.59 -10.71
C ASN A 160 -12.73 -6.20 -9.36
N ASN A 161 -13.22 -4.97 -9.28
CA ASN A 161 -13.92 -4.51 -8.09
C ASN A 161 -15.16 -5.39 -7.85
N PRO A 162 -15.31 -6.04 -6.68
CA PRO A 162 -16.44 -6.95 -6.45
C PRO A 162 -17.82 -6.29 -6.59
N HIS A 163 -17.91 -4.96 -6.54
CA HIS A 163 -19.16 -4.23 -6.78
C HIS A 163 -19.56 -4.08 -8.25
N SER A 164 -18.69 -4.38 -9.22
CA SER A 164 -19.06 -4.33 -10.65
C SER A 164 -19.85 -5.54 -11.14
N PHE A 165 -20.09 -6.54 -10.28
CA PHE A 165 -20.90 -7.73 -10.58
C PHE A 165 -22.34 -7.66 -10.04
N MET A 166 -22.74 -6.52 -9.46
CA MET A 166 -24.12 -6.23 -9.05
C MET A 166 -24.65 -5.02 -9.82
N GLN A 167 -24.67 -5.11 -11.15
CA GLN A 167 -25.50 -4.31 -12.04
C GLN A 167 -26.30 -5.25 -12.93
#